data_AF-A0A355WHS6-F1
#
_entry.id   AF-A0A355WHS6-F1
#
_cell.length_a   1.000
_cell.length_b   1.000
_cell.length_c   1.000
_cell.angle_alpha   90.00
_cell.angle_beta   90.00
_cell.angle_gamma   90.00
#
_symmetry.space_group_name_H-M   'P 1'
#
loop_
_entity.id
_entity.type
_entity.pdbx_description
1 polymer ?
#
loop_
_entity_poly.entity_id
_entity_poly.type
_entity_poly.pdbx_seq_one_letter_code
_entity_poly.pdbx_strand_id
1 'polypeptide(L)'
;NARLQFYNTSWHFDNETANIALRIDRRAKWTLTNAQLNQNSVFFNLSDEATSLKFLREVMRGNVLNLLTSNGSLIERYSLAGSSASILALSECVDALE
;
A
#
# COMPACT_ATOMS: atom_id res chain seq x y z
N ASN A 1 -7.00 -11.69 -4.21
CA ASN A 1 -6.17 -10.51 -4.55
C ASN A 1 -6.30 -9.48 -3.43
N ALA A 2 -5.25 -8.70 -3.14
CA ALA A 2 -5.27 -7.73 -2.04
C ALA A 2 -5.69 -6.32 -2.50
N ARG A 3 -6.39 -5.59 -1.63
CA ARG A 3 -6.73 -4.17 -1.79
C ARG A 3 -5.96 -3.35 -0.76
N LEU A 4 -5.29 -2.30 -1.23
CA LEU A 4 -4.56 -1.34 -0.41
C LEU A 4 -5.46 -0.15 -0.07
N GLN A 5 -5.30 0.38 1.15
CA GLN A 5 -5.89 1.64 1.58
C GLN A 5 -4.81 2.52 2.20
N PHE A 6 -4.73 3.77 1.72
CA PHE A 6 -3.94 4.84 2.34
C PHE A 6 -4.92 5.83 2.93
N TYR A 7 -4.69 6.28 4.16
CA TYR A 7 -5.60 7.14 4.89
C TYR A 7 -4.86 8.34 5.48
N ASN A 8 -5.42 9.53 5.31
CA ASN A 8 -4.98 10.73 6.01
C ASN A 8 -6.18 11.65 6.28
N THR A 9 -6.35 12.07 7.54
CA THR A 9 -7.44 12.95 8.00
C THR A 9 -7.45 14.32 7.31
N SER A 10 -6.33 14.77 6.76
CA SER A 10 -6.22 16.04 6.04
C SER A 10 -6.75 15.99 4.61
N TRP A 11 -6.96 14.79 4.06
CA TRP A 11 -7.49 14.65 2.70
C TRP A 11 -9.00 14.79 2.66
N HIS A 12 -9.54 15.34 1.58
CA HIS A 12 -10.98 15.40 1.35
C HIS A 12 -11.27 15.22 -0.14
N PHE A 13 -11.60 13.98 -0.51
CA PHE A 13 -11.93 13.58 -1.88
C PHE A 13 -13.43 13.31 -1.98
N ASP A 14 -14.06 13.73 -3.07
CA ASP A 14 -15.49 13.48 -3.27
C ASP A 14 -15.75 12.04 -3.71
N ASN A 15 -15.29 11.67 -4.90
CA ASN A 15 -15.21 10.31 -5.44
C ASN A 15 -14.54 10.42 -6.81
N GLU A 16 -13.22 10.25 -6.84
CA GLU A 16 -12.42 10.50 -8.05
C GLU A 16 -11.39 9.38 -8.27
N THR A 17 -10.66 9.47 -9.37
CA THR A 17 -9.58 8.54 -9.67
C THR A 17 -8.30 9.27 -9.99
N ALA A 18 -7.17 8.76 -9.49
CA ALA A 18 -5.86 9.34 -9.78
C ALA A 18 -4.81 8.25 -10.05
N ASN A 19 -3.78 8.64 -10.79
CA ASN A 19 -2.58 7.84 -10.94
C ASN A 19 -1.58 8.25 -9.86
N ILE A 20 -1.21 7.28 -9.01
CA ILE A 20 -0.25 7.48 -7.92
C ILE A 20 0.92 6.52 -8.11
N ALA A 21 1.99 6.76 -7.38
CA ALA A 21 3.10 5.83 -7.28
C ALA A 21 3.42 5.54 -5.82
N LEU A 22 3.92 4.34 -5.54
CA LEU A 22 4.45 3.98 -4.24
C LEU A 22 5.94 3.70 -4.35
N ARG A 23 6.67 3.94 -3.27
CA ARG A 23 8.04 3.45 -3.11
C ARG A 23 8.31 3.06 -1.67
N ILE A 24 8.69 1.80 -1.48
CA ILE A 24 9.16 1.27 -0.21
C ILE A 24 10.66 1.47 -0.13
N ASP A 25 11.12 2.26 0.84
CA ASP A 25 12.52 2.67 1.00
C ASP A 25 13.15 3.18 -0.31
N ARG A 26 14.19 2.48 -0.80
CA ARG A 26 14.89 2.76 -2.08
C ARG A 26 14.59 1.71 -3.16
N ARG A 27 13.54 0.89 -3.00
CA ARG A 27 13.15 -0.13 -3.99
C ARG A 27 12.55 0.50 -5.26
N ALA A 28 12.28 -0.33 -6.25
CA ALA A 28 11.60 0.07 -7.47
C ALA A 28 10.24 0.70 -7.16
N LYS A 29 9.86 1.71 -7.96
CA LYS A 29 8.55 2.34 -7.83
C LYS A 29 7.47 1.36 -8.29
N TRP A 30 6.37 1.36 -7.56
CA TRP A 30 5.12 0.74 -7.99
C TRP A 30 4.24 1.82 -8.59
N THR A 31 3.86 1.67 -9.85
CA THR A 31 2.91 2.59 -10.49
C THR A 31 1.51 2.03 -10.33
N LEU A 32 0.63 2.81 -9.73
CA LEU A 32 -0.75 2.42 -9.47
C LEU A 32 -1.68 3.35 -10.26
N THR A 33 -2.25 2.82 -11.33
CA THR A 33 -3.19 3.57 -12.17
C THR A 33 -4.62 3.41 -11.67
N ASN A 34 -5.45 4.43 -11.85
CA ASN A 34 -6.87 4.39 -11.47
C ASN A 34 -7.11 4.06 -9.98
N ALA A 35 -6.28 4.60 -9.08
CA ALA A 35 -6.57 4.53 -7.65
C ALA A 35 -7.88 5.26 -7.37
N GLN A 36 -8.75 4.71 -6.53
CA GLN A 36 -10.03 5.30 -6.16
C GLN A 36 -9.84 6.19 -4.93
N LEU A 37 -10.21 7.45 -5.04
CA LEU A 37 -10.07 8.45 -3.99
C LEU A 37 -11.47 8.78 -3.47
N ASN A 38 -11.68 8.57 -2.18
CA ASN A 38 -12.96 8.82 -1.53
C ASN A 38 -12.75 9.24 -0.08
N GLN A 39 -13.38 10.33 0.34
CA GLN A 39 -13.22 10.93 1.65
C GLN A 39 -11.74 11.15 1.99
N ASN A 40 -11.25 10.50 3.05
CA ASN A 40 -9.88 10.60 3.52
C ASN A 40 -8.99 9.45 3.00
N SER A 41 -9.45 8.70 2.00
CA SER A 41 -8.82 7.43 1.61
C SER A 41 -8.47 7.35 0.13
N VAL A 42 -7.34 6.71 -0.15
CA VAL A 42 -6.92 6.28 -1.49
C VAL A 42 -6.87 4.76 -1.51
N PHE A 43 -7.61 4.16 -2.43
CA PHE A 43 -7.72 2.71 -2.58
C PHE A 43 -7.10 2.23 -3.87
N PHE A 44 -6.41 1.10 -3.80
CA PHE A 44 -5.87 0.45 -5.00
C PHE A 44 -5.98 -1.07 -4.92
N ASN A 45 -6.41 -1.69 -6.01
CA ASN A 45 -6.46 -3.15 -6.12
C ASN A 45 -5.20 -3.66 -6.80
N LEU A 46 -4.47 -4.57 -6.15
CA LEU A 46 -3.38 -5.27 -6.80
C LEU A 46 -3.95 -6.25 -7.83
N SER A 47 -3.28 -6.38 -8.98
CA SER A 47 -3.78 -7.08 -10.17
C SER A 47 -4.09 -8.55 -9.93
N ASP A 48 -3.24 -9.22 -9.15
CA ASP A 48 -3.28 -10.65 -8.93
C ASP A 48 -2.61 -11.03 -7.60
N GLU A 49 -2.67 -12.32 -7.27
CA GLU A 49 -2.12 -12.87 -6.03
C GLU A 49 -0.59 -12.78 -5.98
N ALA A 50 0.12 -13.09 -7.07
CA ALA A 50 1.57 -13.05 -7.10
C ALA A 50 2.11 -11.62 -6.86
N THR A 51 1.44 -10.64 -7.45
CA THR A 51 1.67 -9.21 -7.25
C THR A 51 1.39 -8.80 -5.81
N SER A 52 0.31 -9.33 -5.22
CA SER A 52 -0.04 -9.11 -3.82
C SER A 52 1.04 -9.65 -2.86
N LEU A 53 1.49 -10.89 -3.07
CA LEU A 53 2.54 -11.52 -2.28
C LEU A 53 3.90 -10.84 -2.46
N LYS A 54 4.21 -10.35 -3.66
CA LYS A 54 5.42 -9.56 -3.90
C LYS A 54 5.38 -8.24 -3.12
N PHE A 55 4.25 -7.52 -3.18
CA PHE A 55 4.08 -6.27 -2.44
C PHE A 55 4.19 -6.49 -0.93
N LEU A 56 3.48 -7.48 -0.37
CA LEU A 56 3.56 -7.81 1.05
C LEU A 56 4.98 -8.16 1.50
N ARG A 57 5.73 -8.94 0.70
CA ARG A 57 7.15 -9.22 1.00
C ARG A 57 8.03 -7.98 1.02
N GLU A 58 7.74 -6.98 0.19
CA GLU A 58 8.44 -5.69 0.25
C GLU A 58 8.06 -4.88 1.48
N VAL A 59 6.78 -4.88 1.86
CA VAL A 59 6.28 -4.24 3.09
C VAL A 59 6.96 -4.83 4.33
N MET A 60 6.96 -6.17 4.47
CA MET A 60 7.60 -6.86 5.60
C MET A 60 9.09 -6.53 5.76
N ARG A 61 9.79 -6.29 4.64
CA ARG A 61 11.23 -5.99 4.61
C ARG A 61 11.54 -4.50 4.62
N GLY A 62 10.52 -3.65 4.54
CA GLY A 62 10.63 -2.22 4.37
C GLY A 62 10.55 -1.48 5.70
N ASN A 63 11.01 -0.23 5.71
CA ASN A 63 10.94 0.64 6.88
C ASN A 63 9.91 1.76 6.68
N VAL A 64 9.85 2.31 5.47
CA VAL A 64 8.94 3.42 5.13
C VAL A 64 8.34 3.20 3.75
N LEU A 65 7.03 3.37 3.66
CA LEU A 65 6.31 3.47 2.40
C LEU A 65 6.07 4.96 2.09
N ASN A 66 6.53 5.39 0.92
CA ASN A 66 6.27 6.73 0.40
C ASN A 66 5.16 6.65 -0.63
N LEU A 67 4.05 7.35 -0.38
CA LEU A 67 3.03 7.63 -1.38
C LEU A 67 3.46 8.86 -2.19
N LEU A 68 3.49 8.70 -3.50
CA LEU A 68 4.01 9.68 -4.44
C LEU A 68 2.95 10.01 -5.48
N THR A 69 3.03 11.21 -6.05
CA THR A 69 2.38 11.53 -7.32
C THR A 69 3.01 10.70 -8.45
N SER A 70 2.34 10.64 -9.60
CA SER A 70 2.87 9.98 -10.80
C SER A 70 4.24 10.55 -11.27
N ASN A 71 4.49 11.85 -11.05
CA ASN A 71 5.78 12.49 -11.36
C ASN A 71 6.86 12.26 -10.28
N GLY A 72 6.52 11.62 -9.15
CA GLY A 72 7.47 11.24 -8.10
C GLY A 72 7.61 12.22 -6.94
N SER A 73 6.77 13.25 -6.88
CA SER A 73 6.69 14.15 -5.72
C SER A 73 6.06 13.42 -4.53
N LEU A 74 6.53 13.70 -3.32
CA LEU A 74 6.02 13.07 -2.10
C LEU A 74 4.63 13.62 -1.75
N ILE A 75 3.67 12.71 -1.51
CA ILE A 75 2.34 13.03 -0.97
C ILE A 75 2.33 12.72 0.53
N GLU A 76 2.75 11.51 0.92
CA GLU A 76 2.71 11.05 2.31
C GLU A 76 3.74 9.95 2.60
N ARG A 77 4.13 9.81 3.88
CA ARG A 77 4.93 8.68 4.39
C ARG A 77 4.18 7.88 5.44
N TYR A 78 4.28 6.57 5.31
CA TYR A 78 3.78 5.62 6.29
C TYR A 78 4.96 4.83 6.87
N SER A 79 5.05 4.79 8.20
CA SER A 79 5.96 3.88 8.88
C SER A 79 5.52 2.43 8.63
N LEU A 80 6.47 1.56 8.33
CA LEU A 80 6.26 0.11 8.23
C LEU A 80 6.75 -0.63 9.47
N ALA A 81 7.06 0.09 10.56
CA ALA A 81 7.44 -0.52 11.82
C ALA A 81 6.34 -1.48 12.31
N GLY A 82 6.73 -2.70 12.67
CA GLY A 82 5.79 -3.75 13.13
C GLY A 82 5.02 -4.47 12.01
N SER A 83 5.17 -4.05 10.75
CA SER A 83 4.47 -4.69 9.62
C SER A 83 4.87 -6.16 9.44
N SER A 84 6.16 -6.47 9.57
CA SER A 84 6.67 -7.86 9.52
C SER A 84 6.01 -8.75 10.56
N ALA A 85 6.01 -8.32 11.84
CA ALA A 85 5.40 -9.08 12.94
C ALA A 85 3.90 -9.28 12.73
N SER A 86 3.19 -8.24 12.27
CA SER A 86 1.73 -8.30 12.04
C SER A 86 1.39 -9.26 10.90
N ILE A 87 2.17 -9.25 9.81
CA ILE A 87 1.94 -10.13 8.66
C ILE A 87 2.27 -11.59 9.02
N LEU A 88 3.35 -11.82 9.78
CA LEU A 88 3.69 -13.17 10.25
C LEU A 88 2.61 -13.73 11.19
N ALA A 89 2.14 -12.94 12.15
CA ALA A 89 1.07 -13.35 13.05
C ALA A 89 -0.22 -13.69 12.28
N LEU A 90 -0.56 -12.93 11.24
CA LEU A 90 -1.69 -13.26 10.37
C LEU A 90 -1.50 -14.58 9.64
N SER A 91 -0.29 -14.85 9.12
CA SER A 91 0.03 -16.13 8.48
C SER A 91 -0.13 -17.30 9.45
N GLU A 92 0.42 -17.17 10.67
CA GLU A 92 0.29 -18.19 11.72
C GLU A 92 -1.17 -18.45 12.10
N CYS A 93 -2.01 -17.42 12.14
CA CYS A 93 -3.44 -17.58 12.37
C CYS A 93 -4.14 -18.36 11.25
N VAL A 94 -3.72 -18.18 9.98
CA VAL A 94 -4.29 -18.92 8.85
C VAL A 94 -3.85 -20.38 8.89
N ASP A 95 -2.57 -20.66 9.12
CA ASP A 95 -2.04 -22.01 9.20
C ASP A 95 -2.71 -22.84 10.32
N ALA A 96 -3.13 -22.19 11.42
CA ALA A 96 -3.84 -22.85 12.51
C ALA A 96 -5.30 -23.24 12.19
N LEU A 97 -5.85 -22.79 11.06
CA LEU A 97 -7.20 -23.12 10.60
C LEU A 97 -7.22 -24.27 9.58
N GLU A 98 -6.05 -24.75 9.13
CA GLU A 98 -5.88 -25.89 8.23
C GLU A 98 -5.61 -27.20 8.99
#